data_AF-A0A819UN39-F1
#
_entry.id   AF-A0A819UN39-F1
#
_cell.length_a   1.000
_cell.length_b   1.000
_cell.length_c   1.000
_cell.angle_alpha   90.00
_cell.angle_beta   90.00
_cell.angle_gamma   90.00
#
_symmetry.space_group_name_H-M   'P 1'
#
loop_
_entity.id
_entity.type
_entity.pdbx_description
1 polymer ?
#
loop_
_entity_poly.entity_id
_entity_poly.type
_entity_poly.pdbx_seq_one_letter_code
_entity_poly.pdbx_strand_id
1 'polypeptide(L)' 'SERSFFFKSTTLPPGAQVDQLQSRLTDDGQLKIEAPYVEQKEITKSIENQKK' A
#
# COMPACT_ATOMS: atom_id res chain seq x y z
N SER A 1 -27.34 -23.09 -5.34
CA SER A 1 -26.08 -22.49 -4.86
C SER A 1 -26.17 -20.98 -5.01
N GLU A 2 -26.27 -20.24 -3.90
CA GLU A 2 -26.20 -18.78 -3.92
C GLU A 2 -24.75 -18.34 -4.16
N ARG A 3 -24.52 -17.46 -5.12
CA ARG A 3 -23.22 -16.79 -5.29
C ARG A 3 -23.22 -15.54 -4.42
N SER A 4 -22.39 -15.53 -3.38
CA SER A 4 -22.14 -14.35 -2.56
C SER A 4 -20.93 -13.59 -3.12
N PHE A 5 -21.05 -12.27 -3.23
CA PHE A 5 -19.97 -11.37 -3.64
C PHE A 5 -19.54 -10.53 -2.43
N PHE A 6 -18.24 -10.30 -2.28
CA PHE A 6 -17.68 -9.49 -1.20
C PHE A 6 -16.98 -8.26 -1.78
N PHE A 7 -17.28 -7.08 -1.23
CA PHE A 7 -16.65 -5.82 -1.62
C PHE A 7 -16.22 -5.04 -0.37
N LYS A 8 -14.98 -4.56 -0.38
CA LYS A 8 -14.41 -3.70 0.68
C LYS A 8 -13.52 -2.64 0.04
N SER A 9 -13.67 -1.40 0.48
CA SER A 9 -12.84 -0.28 0.05
C SER A 9 -12.15 0.36 1.26
N THR A 10 -10.95 0.88 1.04
CA THR A 10 -10.20 1.66 2.02
C THR A 10 -9.25 2.60 1.30
N THR A 11 -8.82 3.66 1.98
CA THR A 11 -7.89 4.66 1.44
C THR A 11 -6.51 4.39 2.01
N LEU A 12 -5.51 4.31 1.14
CA LEU A 12 -4.12 4.14 1.58
C LEU A 12 -3.59 5.41 2.24
N PRO A 13 -2.75 5.30 3.29
CA PRO A 13 -2.17 6.45 3.94
C PRO A 13 -1.17 7.17 3.02
N PRO A 14 -0.98 8.49 3.21
CA PRO A 14 0.05 9.24 2.50
C PRO A 14 1.46 8.68 2.78
N GLY A 15 2.22 8.33 1.74
CA GLY A 15 3.54 7.68 1.84
C GLY A 15 3.53 6.18 1.52
N ALA A 16 2.35 5.56 1.40
CA ALA A 16 2.24 4.22 0.84
C ALA A 16 2.69 4.20 -0.63
N GLN A 17 3.56 3.24 -0.97
CA GLN A 17 4.10 3.08 -2.31
C GLN A 17 3.13 2.27 -3.17
N VAL A 18 2.21 2.95 -3.85
CA VAL A 18 1.13 2.32 -4.65
C VAL A 18 1.67 1.43 -5.75
N ASP A 19 2.77 1.81 -6.39
CA ASP A 19 3.40 1.03 -7.46
C ASP A 19 3.96 -0.32 -6.98
N GLN A 20 4.13 -0.49 -5.66
CA GLN A 20 4.64 -1.68 -5.01
C GLN A 20 3.55 -2.42 -4.21
N LEU A 21 2.27 -2.17 -4.52
CA LEU A 21 1.16 -2.88 -3.91
C LEU A 21 1.19 -4.36 -4.31
N GLN A 22 1.05 -5.25 -3.32
CA GLN A 22 0.95 -6.69 -3.52
C GLN A 22 -0.31 -7.23 -2.86
N SER A 23 -0.90 -8.25 -3.47
CA SER A 23 -2.04 -8.97 -2.90
C SER A 23 -1.76 -10.48 -2.89
N ARG A 24 -2.14 -11.14 -1.80
CA ARG A 24 -2.09 -12.61 -1.69
C ARG A 24 -3.24 -13.12 -0.84
N LEU A 25 -3.74 -14.30 -1.19
CA LEU A 25 -4.63 -15.06 -0.32
C LEU A 25 -3.77 -15.93 0.60
N THR A 26 -3.95 -15.79 1.91
CA THR A 26 -3.23 -16.59 2.89
C THR A 26 -3.89 -17.96 3.08
N ASP A 27 -3.15 -18.93 3.62
CA ASP A 27 -3.63 -20.31 3.81
C ASP A 27 -4.81 -20.43 4.77
N ASP A 28 -4.99 -19.45 5.66
CA ASP A 28 -6.14 -19.29 6.54
C ASP A 28 -7.33 -18.57 5.86
N GLY A 29 -7.25 -18.33 4.56
CA GLY A 29 -8.36 -17.82 3.73
C GLY A 29 -8.56 -16.31 3.79
N GLN A 30 -7.56 -15.54 4.24
CA GLN A 30 -7.65 -14.08 4.30
C GLN A 30 -7.00 -13.42 3.08
N LEU A 31 -7.69 -12.47 2.45
CA LEU A 31 -7.10 -11.63 1.41
C LEU A 31 -6.22 -10.57 2.08
N LYS A 32 -4.91 -10.67 1.90
CA LYS A 32 -3.93 -9.71 2.40
C LYS A 32 -3.47 -8.79 1.27
N ILE A 33 -3.59 -7.48 1.49
CA ILE A 33 -3.14 -6.43 0.59
C ILE A 33 -2.08 -5.62 1.34
N GLU A 34 -0.87 -5.53 0.81
CA GLU A 34 0.25 -4.87 1.47
C GLU A 34 1.02 -3.97 0.50
N ALA A 35 1.58 -2.89 1.02
CA ALA A 35 2.48 -1.99 0.30
C ALA A 35 3.55 -1.46 1.26
N PRO A 36 4.79 -1.25 0.79
CA PRO A 36 5.79 -0.53 1.55
C PRO A 36 5.32 0.89 1.91
N TYR A 37 5.77 1.36 3.07
CA TYR A 37 5.47 2.70 3.57
C TYR A 37 6.76 3.50 3.74
N VAL A 38 6.78 4.71 3.16
CA VAL A 38 7.89 5.65 3.32
C VAL A 38 7.41 6.83 4.16
N GLU A 39 8.06 7.06 5.29
CA GLU A 39 7.76 8.21 6.13
C GLU A 39 8.05 9.51 5.38
N GLN A 40 7.08 10.41 5.33
CA GLN A 40 7.16 11.66 4.58
C GLN A 40 8.28 12.61 5.05
N LYS A 41 8.90 12.38 6.22
CA LYS A 41 10.06 13.14 6.71
C LYS A 41 11.32 12.98 5.87
N GLU A 42 11.43 11.91 5.08
CA GLU A 42 12.63 11.66 4.25
C GLU A 42 12.54 12.30 2.86
N ILE A 43 11.34 12.60 2.37
CA ILE A 43 11.13 13.18 1.03
C ILE A 43 11.72 14.61 0.95
N THR A 44 11.68 15.35 2.06
CA THR A 44 12.25 16.71 2.12
C THR A 44 13.78 16.74 2.12
N LYS A 45 14.46 15.68 2.57
CA LYS A 45 15.94 15.64 2.58
C LYS A 45 16.52 15.30 1.21
N SER A 46 15.79 14.51 0.41
CA SER A 46 16.24 14.06 -0.90
C SER A 46 16.21 15.17 -1.96
N ILE A 47 15.35 16.19 -1.79
CA ILE A 47 15.20 17.30 -2.76
C ILE A 47 16.27 18.39 -2.53
N GLU A 48 16.79 18.56 -1.30
CA GLU A 48 17.81 19.57 -0.96
C GLU A 48 19.19 19.24 -1.59
N ASN A 49 19.55 17.96 -1.69
CA ASN A 49 20.88 17.54 -2.17
C ASN A 49 21.09 17.63 -3.69
N GLN A 50 20.09 18.08 -4.46
CA GLN A 50 20.18 18.24 -5.92
C GLN A 50 20.36 19.70 -6.36
N LYS A 51 20.54 20.65 -5.43
CA LYS A 51 20.70 22.08 -5.74
C LYS A 51 22.06 22.68 -5.38
N LYS A 52 23.11 21.87 -5.21
CA LYS A 52 24.46 22.37 -4.88
C LYS A 52 25.47 22.09 -5.98
#